data_AF-A0A959ZYU2-F1
#
_entry.id   AF-A0A959ZYU2-F1
#
_cell.length_a   1.000
_cell.length_b   1.000
_cell.length_c   1.000
_cell.angle_alpha   90.00
_cell.angle_beta   90.00
_cell.angle_gamma   90.00
#
_symmetry.space_group_name_H-M   'P 1'
#
loop_
_entity.id
_entity.type
_entity.pdbx_description
1 polymer ?
#
loop_
_entity_poly.entity_id
_entity_poly.type
_entity_poly.pdbx_seq_one_letter_code
_entity_poly.pdbx_strand_id
1 'polypeptide(L)'
;MSVDRDHAAARAARAQALLEAVEADNASLAAALERASAAHERAAELGAYYRRDWILDHEGADALGAAAPTAVSSQDAVWNALTERDRLTRAWLAWVADALAPAPGD
;
A
#
# COMPACT_ATOMS: atom_id res chain seq x y z
N MET A 1 -28.79 39.36 16.60
CA MET A 1 -28.83 38.16 17.45
C MET A 1 -29.21 36.86 16.73
N SER A 2 -30.14 36.84 15.75
CA SER A 2 -30.44 35.60 14.97
C SER A 2 -29.28 35.17 14.07
N VAL A 3 -28.76 36.11 13.29
CA VAL A 3 -27.71 35.87 12.27
C VAL A 3 -26.42 35.28 12.87
N ASP A 4 -26.00 35.71 14.06
CA ASP A 4 -24.77 35.20 14.69
C ASP A 4 -24.92 33.73 15.17
N ARG A 5 -26.12 33.34 15.60
CA ARG A 5 -26.42 31.94 15.93
C ARG A 5 -26.46 31.07 14.69
N ASP A 6 -27.04 31.57 13.59
CA ASP A 6 -27.15 30.84 12.34
C ASP A 6 -25.74 30.58 11.75
N HIS A 7 -24.85 31.57 11.80
CA HIS A 7 -23.44 31.39 11.41
C HIS A 7 -22.68 30.43 12.34
N ALA A 8 -22.92 30.50 13.65
CA ALA A 8 -22.28 29.58 14.60
C ALA A 8 -22.75 28.13 14.37
N ALA A 9 -24.04 27.92 14.12
CA ALA A 9 -24.61 26.61 13.78
C ALA A 9 -24.03 26.07 12.46
N ALA A 10 -23.89 26.91 11.43
CA ALA A 10 -23.29 26.52 10.16
C ALA A 10 -21.81 26.11 10.31
N ARG A 11 -21.03 26.84 11.10
CA ARG A 11 -19.63 26.47 11.40
C ARG A 11 -19.53 25.15 12.17
N ALA A 12 -20.40 24.96 13.16
CA ALA A 12 -20.45 23.72 13.95
C ALA A 12 -20.81 22.52 13.06
N ALA A 13 -21.81 22.65 12.20
CA ALA A 13 -22.18 21.60 11.24
C ALA A 13 -21.05 21.27 10.26
N ARG A 14 -20.33 22.29 9.75
CA ARG A 14 -19.16 22.07 8.89
C ARG A 14 -18.03 21.35 9.63
N ALA A 15 -17.75 21.74 10.87
CA ALA A 15 -16.72 21.08 11.67
C ALA A 15 -17.08 19.62 11.95
N GLN A 16 -18.35 19.35 12.27
CA GLN A 16 -18.86 17.99 12.47
C GLN A 16 -18.69 17.13 11.21
N ALA A 17 -19.08 17.65 10.03
CA ALA A 17 -18.92 16.93 8.77
C ALA A 17 -17.44 16.65 8.43
N LEU A 18 -16.53 17.59 8.76
CA LEU A 18 -15.10 17.37 8.58
C LEU A 18 -14.56 16.29 9.53
N LEU A 19 -15.02 16.29 10.78
CA LEU A 19 -14.63 15.26 11.76
C LEU A 19 -15.07 13.87 11.29
N GLU A 20 -16.33 13.72 10.88
CA GLU A 20 -16.88 12.46 10.37
C GLU A 20 -16.12 11.97 9.13
N ALA A 21 -15.74 12.87 8.22
CA ALA A 21 -14.92 12.53 7.06
C ALA A 21 -13.53 12.04 7.47
N VAL A 22 -12.86 12.73 8.40
CA VAL A 22 -11.54 12.32 8.91
C VAL A 22 -11.60 10.97 9.62
N GLU A 23 -12.65 10.71 10.41
CA GLU A 23 -12.85 9.41 11.06
C GLU A 23 -13.03 8.27 10.04
N ALA A 24 -13.80 8.51 8.98
CA ALA A 24 -13.97 7.55 7.89
C ALA A 24 -12.66 7.29 7.13
N ASP A 25 -11.90 8.35 6.82
CA ASP A 25 -10.60 8.26 6.17
C ASP A 25 -9.59 7.49 7.04
N ASN A 26 -9.58 7.74 8.36
CA ASN A 26 -8.73 7.02 9.31
C ASN A 26 -9.07 5.52 9.37
N ALA A 27 -10.36 5.17 9.34
CA ALA A 27 -10.79 3.77 9.30
C ALA A 27 -10.34 3.08 7.99
N SER A 28 -10.47 3.78 6.86
CA SER A 28 -10.01 3.29 5.55
C SER A 28 -8.49 3.10 5.52
N LEU A 29 -7.73 4.06 6.07
CA LEU A 29 -6.28 3.99 6.17
C LEU A 29 -5.83 2.83 7.06
N ALA A 30 -6.46 2.62 8.22
CA ALA A 30 -6.16 1.49 9.10
C ALA A 30 -6.33 0.15 8.37
N ALA A 31 -7.43 -0.02 7.63
CA ALA A 31 -7.66 -1.21 6.82
C ALA A 31 -6.64 -1.36 5.68
N ALA A 32 -6.18 -0.25 5.09
CA ALA A 32 -5.14 -0.26 4.06
C ALA A 32 -3.77 -0.67 4.63
N LEU A 33 -3.42 -0.23 5.84
CA LEU A 33 -2.18 -0.61 6.52
C LEU A 33 -2.11 -2.11 6.82
N GLU A 34 -3.21 -2.70 7.29
CA GLU A 34 -3.31 -4.15 7.51
C GLU A 34 -3.08 -4.93 6.20
N ARG A 35 -3.72 -4.50 5.11
CA ARG A 35 -3.51 -5.11 3.78
C ARG A 35 -2.09 -4.94 3.28
N ALA A 36 -1.47 -3.79 3.55
CA ALA A 36 -0.09 -3.51 3.16
C ALA A 36 0.90 -4.42 3.90
N SER A 37 0.67 -4.70 5.19
CA SER A 37 1.46 -5.67 5.97
C SER A 37 1.39 -7.07 5.35
N ALA A 38 0.19 -7.58 5.10
CA ALA A 38 0.04 -8.89 4.46
C ALA A 38 0.64 -8.93 3.03
N ALA A 39 0.56 -7.82 2.28
CA ALA A 39 1.20 -7.72 0.97
C ALA A 39 2.74 -7.75 1.07
N HIS A 40 3.30 -7.15 2.11
CA HIS A 40 4.74 -7.19 2.39
C HIS A 40 5.22 -8.61 2.64
N GLU A 41 4.51 -9.39 3.46
CA GLU A 41 4.84 -10.79 3.75
C GLU A 41 4.84 -11.64 2.47
N ARG A 42 3.78 -11.53 1.65
CA ARG A 42 3.70 -12.24 0.37
C ARG A 42 4.84 -11.86 -0.59
N ALA A 43 5.21 -10.58 -0.65
CA ALA A 43 6.32 -10.12 -1.48
C ALA A 43 7.67 -10.67 -0.97
N ALA A 44 7.84 -10.76 0.35
CA ALA A 44 9.05 -11.34 0.95
C ALA A 44 9.16 -12.84 0.65
N GLU A 45 8.05 -13.58 0.72
CA GLU A 45 7.96 -14.99 0.36
C GLU A 45 8.27 -15.19 -1.14
N LEU A 46 7.62 -14.43 -2.02
CA LEU A 46 7.88 -14.48 -3.47
C LEU A 46 9.34 -14.15 -3.80
N GLY A 47 9.92 -13.14 -3.15
CA GLY A 47 11.33 -12.77 -3.34
C GLY A 47 12.29 -13.85 -2.82
N ALA A 48 11.93 -14.55 -1.75
CA ALA A 48 12.71 -15.67 -1.23
C ALA A 48 12.70 -16.86 -2.21
N TYR A 49 11.53 -17.21 -2.73
CA TYR A 49 11.34 -18.22 -3.76
C TYR A 49 12.14 -17.89 -5.02
N TYR A 50 12.00 -16.66 -5.53
CA TYR A 50 12.71 -16.19 -6.72
C TYR A 50 14.23 -16.34 -6.64
N ARG A 51 14.82 -16.10 -5.45
CA ARG A 51 16.26 -16.18 -5.25
C ARG A 51 16.80 -17.60 -5.04
N ARG A 52 16.00 -18.52 -4.51
CA ARG A 52 16.48 -19.83 -4.06
C ARG A 52 16.05 -20.97 -4.97
N ASP A 53 14.78 -20.98 -5.35
CA ASP A 53 14.13 -22.18 -5.87
C ASP A 53 13.68 -22.01 -7.31
N TRP A 54 13.49 -20.77 -7.78
CA TRP A 54 12.92 -20.47 -9.10
C TRP A 54 13.70 -21.08 -10.26
N ILE A 55 15.04 -20.99 -10.28
CA ILE A 55 15.86 -21.56 -11.36
C ILE A 55 15.71 -23.09 -11.38
N LEU A 56 15.78 -23.73 -10.22
CA LEU A 56 15.70 -25.19 -10.09
C LEU A 56 14.33 -25.72 -10.50
N ASP A 57 13.28 -25.03 -10.09
CA ASP A 57 11.91 -25.39 -10.44
C ASP A 57 11.59 -25.11 -11.91
N HIS A 58 12.17 -24.04 -12.49
CA HIS A 58 12.00 -23.69 -13.90
C HIS A 58 12.72 -24.69 -14.81
N GLU A 59 14.01 -24.94 -14.57
CA GLU A 59 14.79 -25.94 -15.30
C GLU A 59 14.21 -27.36 -15.12
N GLY A 60 13.72 -27.67 -13.91
CA GLY A 60 13.07 -28.95 -13.61
C GLY A 60 11.71 -29.13 -14.28
N ALA A 61 10.89 -28.08 -14.37
CA ALA A 61 9.59 -28.12 -15.05
C ALA A 61 9.75 -28.33 -16.57
N ASP A 62 10.73 -27.66 -17.18
CA ASP A 62 11.07 -27.86 -18.60
C ASP A 62 11.54 -29.29 -18.85
N ALA A 63 12.36 -29.87 -17.95
CA ALA A 63 12.83 -31.24 -18.05
C ALA A 63 11.73 -32.30 -17.83
N LEU A 64 10.71 -31.99 -17.02
CA LEU A 64 9.62 -32.90 -16.67
C LEU A 64 8.39 -32.77 -17.60
N GLY A 65 8.40 -31.82 -18.55
CA GLY A 65 7.25 -31.55 -19.43
C GLY A 65 5.99 -31.12 -18.68
N ALA A 66 6.14 -30.60 -17.46
CA ALA A 66 5.04 -30.15 -16.63
C ALA A 66 4.66 -28.71 -17.03
N ALA A 67 3.37 -28.46 -17.27
CA ALA A 67 2.87 -27.12 -17.54
C ALA A 67 2.90 -26.28 -16.26
N ALA A 68 4.06 -25.68 -15.95
CA ALA A 68 4.17 -24.70 -14.88
C ALA A 68 3.24 -23.51 -15.17
N PRO A 69 2.54 -22.94 -14.15
CA PRO A 69 1.73 -21.74 -14.33
C PRO A 69 2.55 -20.62 -14.96
N THR A 70 2.17 -20.19 -16.16
CA THR A 70 2.93 -19.31 -17.08
C THR A 70 3.39 -17.98 -16.49
N ALA A 71 2.70 -17.47 -15.46
CA ALA A 71 3.06 -16.19 -14.84
C ALA A 71 4.25 -16.29 -13.87
N VAL A 72 4.46 -17.44 -13.20
CA VAL A 72 5.57 -17.64 -12.25
C VAL A 72 6.83 -18.12 -12.96
N SER A 73 6.68 -18.80 -14.10
CA SER A 73 7.79 -19.18 -14.99
C SER A 73 8.38 -18.00 -15.80
N SER A 74 7.76 -16.81 -15.73
CA SER A 74 8.36 -15.59 -16.31
C SER A 74 9.19 -14.86 -15.27
N GLN A 75 10.51 -14.85 -15.48
CA GLN A 75 11.46 -14.06 -14.69
C GLN A 75 11.03 -12.59 -14.60
N ASP A 76 10.60 -12.02 -15.73
CA ASP A 76 10.17 -10.63 -15.83
C ASP A 76 8.92 -10.34 -15.00
N ALA A 77 7.96 -11.27 -14.93
CA ALA A 77 6.75 -11.07 -14.13
C ALA A 77 7.07 -10.96 -12.63
N VAL A 78 7.92 -11.85 -12.12
CA VAL A 78 8.36 -11.84 -10.72
C VAL A 78 9.21 -10.61 -10.44
N TRP A 79 10.15 -10.28 -11.32
CA TRP A 79 10.99 -9.09 -11.20
C TRP A 79 10.16 -7.78 -11.21
N ASN A 80 9.21 -7.65 -12.13
CA ASN A 80 8.36 -6.47 -12.23
C ASN A 80 7.47 -6.29 -10.99
N ALA A 81 6.91 -7.38 -10.46
CA ALA A 81 6.10 -7.33 -9.24
C ALA A 81 6.92 -6.86 -8.03
N LEU A 82 8.14 -7.38 -7.85
CA LEU A 82 9.03 -6.97 -6.75
C LEU A 82 9.53 -5.53 -6.93
N THR A 83 9.86 -5.13 -8.15
CA THR A 83 10.31 -3.76 -8.47
C THR A 83 9.20 -2.73 -8.22
N GLU A 84 7.97 -3.03 -8.64
CA GLU A 84 6.83 -2.15 -8.41
C GLU A 84 6.51 -2.03 -6.93
N ARG A 85 6.61 -3.13 -6.17
CA ARG A 85 6.49 -3.10 -4.70
C ARG A 85 7.52 -2.16 -4.07
N ASP A 86 8.77 -2.20 -4.53
CA ASP A 86 9.83 -1.32 -3.99
C ASP A 86 9.59 0.14 -4.35
N ARG A 87 9.10 0.41 -5.57
CA ARG A 87 8.68 1.75 -6.00
C ARG A 87 7.57 2.30 -5.10
N LEU A 88 6.53 1.51 -4.85
CA LEU A 88 5.39 1.90 -4.01
C LEU A 88 5.82 2.11 -2.55
N THR A 89 6.69 1.25 -2.02
CA THR A 89 7.22 1.41 -0.64
C THR A 89 7.99 2.71 -0.49
N ARG A 90 8.84 3.07 -1.46
CA ARG A 90 9.56 4.34 -1.45
C ARG A 90 8.63 5.55 -1.54
N ALA A 91 7.60 5.48 -2.39
CA ALA A 91 6.61 6.55 -2.49
C ALA A 91 5.86 6.75 -1.16
N TRP A 92 5.50 5.65 -0.49
CA TRP A 92 4.86 5.70 0.83
C TRP A 92 5.78 6.31 1.89
N LEU A 93 7.04 5.90 1.97
CA LEU A 93 8.02 6.47 2.90
C LEU A 93 8.23 7.97 2.68
N ALA A 94 8.27 8.42 1.42
CA ALA A 94 8.38 9.84 1.09
C ALA A 94 7.16 10.64 1.57
N TRP A 95 5.95 10.09 1.37
CA TRP A 95 4.73 10.70 1.88
C TRP A 95 4.69 10.78 3.41
N VAL A 96 5.12 9.73 4.12
CA VAL A 96 5.23 9.74 5.59
C VAL A 96 6.24 10.80 6.05
N ALA A 97 7.39 10.90 5.40
CA ALA A 97 8.40 11.89 5.73
C ALA A 97 7.89 13.33 5.55
N ASP A 98 7.13 13.58 4.48
CA ASP A 98 6.49 14.87 4.22
C ASP A 98 5.43 15.20 5.28
N ALA A 99 4.59 14.22 5.65
CA ALA A 99 3.56 14.40 6.68
C ALA A 99 4.12 14.64 8.10
N LEU A 100 5.34 14.17 8.37
CA LEU A 100 6.05 14.37 9.64
C LEU A 100 6.93 15.62 9.64
N ALA A 101 7.05 16.32 8.51
CA ALA A 101 7.82 17.55 8.45
C ALA A 101 7.17 18.61 9.36
N PRO A 102 7.95 19.33 10.18
CA PRO A 102 7.41 20.41 11.00
C PRO A 102 6.75 21.46 10.10
N ALA A 103 5.62 22.01 10.55
CA ALA A 103 4.98 23.09 9.83
C ALA A 103 5.97 24.25 9.67
N PRO A 104 6.02 24.93 8.52
CA PRO A 104 6.89 26.09 8.36
C PRO A 104 6.45 27.18 9.33
N GLY A 105 7.15 27.29 10.47
CA GLY A 105 6.88 28.30 11.51
C GLY A 105 6.83 27.81 12.95
N ASP A 106 6.95 26.50 13.24
CA ASP A 106 7.13 25.96 14.60
C ASP A 106 8.61 25.94 15.04
#